data_AF-A0A961E467-F1
#
_entry.id   AF-A0A961E467-F1
#
_cell.length_a   1.000
_cell.length_b   1.000
_cell.length_c   1.000
_cell.angle_alpha   90.00
_cell.angle_beta   90.00
_cell.angle_gamma   90.00
#
_symmetry.space_group_name_H-M   'P 1'
#
loop_
_entity.id
_entity.type
_entity.pdbx_description
1 polymer ?
#
loop_
_entity_poly.entity_id
_entity_poly.type
_entity_poly.pdbx_seq_one_letter_code
_entity_poly.pdbx_strand_id
1 'polypeptide(L)' 'SEDYRQCTPLPRIGEVGDIANLAMFLLSDAASWITGQVINVDGGHGLRRGPDMSAMLEPVFGPDGLRGVV' A
#
# COMPACT_ATOMS: atom_id res chain seq x y z
N SER A 1 11.39 2.32 1.43
CA SER A 1 11.94 3.25 2.44
C SER A 1 11.74 2.63 3.82
N GLU A 2 12.56 3.00 4.80
CA GLU A 2 12.38 2.59 6.20
C GLU A 2 10.98 2.99 6.70
N ASP A 3 10.55 4.21 6.38
CA ASP A 3 9.23 4.73 6.75
C ASP A 3 8.06 3.88 6.20
N TYR A 4 8.15 3.40 4.95
CA TYR A 4 7.14 2.50 4.39
C TYR A 4 7.00 1.21 5.21
N ARG A 5 8.12 0.61 5.62
CA ARG A 5 8.11 -0.59 6.48
C ARG A 5 7.51 -0.29 7.84
N GLN A 6 7.81 0.85 8.43
CA GLN A 6 7.20 1.29 9.68
C GLN A 6 5.70 1.56 9.52
N CYS A 7 5.22 1.85 8.32
CA CYS A 7 3.80 2.01 8.03
C CYS A 7 3.10 0.71 7.62
N THR A 8 3.79 -0.43 7.51
CA THR A 8 3.20 -1.73 7.19
C THR A 8 3.17 -2.62 8.45
N PRO A 9 1.99 -2.95 9.01
CA PRO A 9 1.86 -3.80 10.18
C PRO A 9 2.50 -5.19 10.04
N LEU A 10 2.36 -5.85 8.87
CA LEU A 10 3.04 -7.11 8.64
C LEU A 10 4.56 -6.89 8.48
N PRO A 11 5.43 -7.67 9.15
CA PRO A 11 6.87 -7.45 9.15
C PRO A 11 7.56 -8.04 7.89
N ARG A 12 6.95 -7.88 6.71
CA ARG A 12 7.50 -8.32 5.42
C ARG A 12 7.04 -7.43 4.28
N ILE A 13 7.76 -7.47 3.18
CA ILE A 13 7.31 -6.90 1.90
C ILE A 13 6.31 -7.87 1.26
N GLY A 14 5.32 -7.29 0.58
CA GLY A 14 4.38 -8.04 -0.25
C GLY A 14 5.06 -8.55 -1.51
N GLU A 15 4.77 -9.78 -1.89
CA GLU A 15 5.26 -10.40 -3.10
C GLU A 15 4.15 -10.46 -4.16
N VAL A 16 4.52 -10.63 -5.43
CA VAL A 16 3.53 -10.76 -6.52
C VAL A 16 2.53 -11.90 -6.25
N GLY A 17 2.98 -12.96 -5.56
CA GLY A 17 2.13 -14.07 -5.14
C GLY A 17 0.98 -13.66 -4.20
N ASP A 18 1.15 -12.64 -3.35
CA ASP A 18 0.09 -12.17 -2.46
C ASP A 18 -1.09 -11.60 -3.27
N ILE A 19 -0.78 -10.82 -4.32
CA ILE A 19 -1.78 -10.27 -5.24
C ILE A 19 -2.42 -11.38 -6.08
N ALA A 20 -1.59 -12.28 -6.63
CA ALA A 20 -2.06 -13.38 -7.47
C ALA A 20 -3.04 -14.29 -6.73
N ASN A 21 -2.78 -14.58 -5.46
CA ASN A 21 -3.66 -15.42 -4.64
C ASN A 21 -5.04 -14.79 -4.44
N LEU A 22 -5.13 -13.48 -4.13
CA LEU A 22 -6.43 -12.82 -4.01
C LEU A 22 -7.15 -12.78 -5.37
N ALA A 23 -6.43 -12.46 -6.45
CA ALA A 23 -7.01 -12.43 -7.79
C ALA A 23 -7.58 -13.81 -8.19
N MET A 24 -6.82 -14.89 -7.96
CA MET A 24 -7.27 -16.26 -8.23
C MET A 24 -8.50 -16.63 -7.40
N PHE A 25 -8.54 -16.25 -6.11
CA PHE A 25 -9.72 -16.46 -5.27
C PHE A 25 -10.95 -15.72 -5.83
N LEU A 26 -10.81 -14.42 -6.14
CA LEU A 26 -11.91 -13.59 -6.62
C LEU A 26 -12.44 -14.02 -8.00
N LEU A 27 -11.59 -14.63 -8.84
CA LEU A 27 -11.99 -15.18 -10.14
C LEU A 27 -12.58 -16.59 -10.06
N SER A 28 -12.50 -17.25 -8.90
CA SER A 28 -13.02 -18.60 -8.70
C SER A 28 -14.49 -18.62 -8.28
N ASP A 29 -15.15 -19.76 -8.45
CA ASP A 29 -16.54 -19.97 -7.98
C ASP A 29 -16.71 -19.80 -6.46
N ALA A 30 -15.61 -19.92 -5.69
CA ALA A 30 -15.61 -19.70 -4.25
C ALA A 30 -15.96 -18.24 -3.86
N ALA A 31 -15.80 -17.30 -4.79
CA ALA A 31 -16.15 -15.89 -4.62
C ALA A 31 -17.44 -15.49 -5.36
N SER A 32 -18.27 -16.45 -5.79
CA SER A 32 -19.46 -16.22 -6.64
C SER A 32 -20.50 -15.23 -6.10
N TRP A 33 -20.47 -14.89 -4.82
CA TRP A 33 -21.37 -13.90 -4.20
C TRP A 33 -20.67 -12.61 -3.76
N ILE A 34 -19.43 -12.38 -4.20
CA ILE A 34 -18.64 -11.19 -3.88
C ILE A 34 -18.61 -10.27 -5.11
N THR A 35 -19.14 -9.06 -4.98
CA THR A 35 -19.08 -8.04 -6.03
C THR A 35 -18.99 -6.63 -5.43
N GLY A 36 -18.50 -5.67 -6.22
CA GLY A 36 -18.39 -4.25 -5.83
C GLY A 36 -17.42 -3.96 -4.69
N GLN A 37 -16.51 -4.89 -4.36
CA GLN A 37 -15.59 -4.76 -3.24
C GLN A 37 -14.25 -4.14 -3.66
N VAL A 38 -13.67 -3.35 -2.75
CA VAL A 38 -12.27 -2.90 -2.83
C VAL A 38 -11.54 -3.57 -1.66
N ILE A 39 -10.59 -4.44 -1.97
CA ILE A 39 -9.88 -5.26 -0.97
C ILE A 39 -8.40 -4.94 -1.04
N ASN A 40 -7.83 -4.45 0.07
CA ASN A 40 -6.41 -4.16 0.16
C ASN A 40 -5.60 -5.46 0.33
N VAL A 41 -4.50 -5.55 -0.41
CA VAL A 41 -3.45 -6.57 -0.24
C VAL A 41 -2.13 -5.84 -0.03
N ASP A 42 -1.99 -5.25 1.16
CA ASP A 42 -0.97 -4.23 1.44
C ASP A 42 -0.22 -4.46 2.76
N GLY A 43 -0.38 -5.64 3.36
CA GLY A 43 0.18 -5.95 4.68
C GLY A 43 -0.36 -5.09 5.82
N GLY A 44 -1.52 -4.45 5.63
CA GLY A 44 -2.16 -3.55 6.58
C GLY A 44 -1.76 -2.08 6.42
N HIS A 45 -1.06 -1.70 5.35
CA HIS A 45 -0.57 -0.34 5.14
C HIS A 45 -1.69 0.71 5.17
N GLY A 46 -2.85 0.42 4.57
CA GLY A 46 -4.02 1.32 4.57
C GLY A 46 -4.64 1.58 5.95
N LEU A 47 -4.21 0.87 7.00
CA LEU A 47 -4.60 1.14 8.39
C LEU A 47 -3.73 2.23 9.05
N ARG A 48 -2.65 2.64 8.41
CA ARG A 48 -1.73 3.70 8.88
C ARG A 48 -1.78 4.89 7.92
N ARG A 49 -0.66 5.54 7.68
CA ARG A 49 -0.50 6.63 6.70
C ARG A 49 0.35 6.17 5.52
N GLY A 50 0.27 6.91 4.42
CA GLY A 50 1.21 6.76 3.30
C GLY A 50 2.66 7.01 3.74
N PRO A 51 3.64 6.53 2.95
CA PRO A 51 5.04 6.76 3.25
C PRO A 51 5.39 8.25 3.16
N ASP A 52 6.19 8.71 4.12
CA ASP A 52 6.82 10.02 4.06
C ASP A 52 7.93 9.99 3.00
N MET A 53 7.75 10.82 1.98
CA MET A 53 8.66 10.95 0.84
C MET A 53 9.47 12.25 0.88
N SER A 54 9.40 13.03 1.96
CA SER A 54 10.08 14.32 2.12
C SER A 54 11.58 14.19 1.88
N ALA A 55 12.21 13.15 2.44
CA ALA A 55 13.63 12.87 2.23
C ALA A 55 14.04 12.69 0.76
N MET A 56 13.10 12.24 -0.10
CA MET A 56 13.34 12.09 -1.54
C MET A 56 13.00 13.36 -2.32
N LEU A 57 11.95 14.09 -1.91
CA LEU A 57 11.36 15.17 -2.69
C LEU A 57 11.86 16.57 -2.29
N GLU A 58 12.21 16.79 -1.02
CA GLU A 58 12.69 18.09 -0.53
C GLU A 58 13.92 18.61 -1.29
N PRO A 59 14.92 17.77 -1.65
CA PRO A 59 16.07 18.24 -2.43
C PRO A 59 15.70 18.77 -3.82
N VAL A 60 14.54 18.37 -4.36
CA VAL A 60 14.07 18.75 -5.70
C VAL A 60 13.14 19.96 -5.64
N PHE A 61 12.23 19.99 -4.67
CA PHE A 61 11.13 20.96 -4.63
C PHE A 61 11.25 21.98 -3.50
N GLY A 62 12.18 21.77 -2.56
CA GLY A 62 12.30 22.55 -1.33
C GLY A 62 11.15 22.28 -0.33
N PRO A 63 11.31 22.68 0.93
CA PRO A 63 10.30 22.47 1.97
C PRO A 63 8.99 23.22 1.70
N ASP A 64 9.07 24.43 1.14
CA ASP A 64 7.88 25.22 0.80
C ASP A 64 7.09 24.60 -0.38
N GLY A 65 7.77 23.94 -1.31
CA GLY A 65 7.16 23.27 -2.45
C GLY A 65 6.40 21.99 -2.08
N LEU A 66 6.65 21.43 -0.90
CA LEU A 66 6.01 20.21 -0.40
C LEU A 66 4.91 20.47 0.63
N ARG A 67 4.70 21.74 0.99
CA ARG A 67 3.72 22.12 1.99
C ARG A 67 2.31 21.67 1.59
N GLY A 68 1.75 20.72 2.33
CA GLY A 68 0.41 20.17 2.09
C GLY A 68 0.35 18.96 1.14
N VAL A 69 1.51 18.44 0.70
CA VAL A 69 1.62 17.24 -0.15
C VAL A 69 2.14 16.03 0.63
N VAL A 70 3.00 16.27 1.62
CA VAL A 70 3.58 15.28 2.55
C VAL A 70 3.10 15.52 3.97
#